data_AF-A0A2N3PPL3-F1
#
_entry.id   AF-A0A2N3PPL3-F1
#
_cell.length_a   1.000
_cell.length_b   1.000
_cell.length_c   1.000
_cell.angle_alpha   90.00
_cell.angle_beta   90.00
_cell.angle_gamma   90.00
#
_symmetry.space_group_name_H-M   'P 1'
#
loop_
_entity.id
_entity.type
_entity.pdbx_description
1 polymer ?
#
loop_
_entity_poly.entity_id
_entity_poly.type
_entity_poly.pdbx_seq_one_letter_code
_entity_poly.pdbx_strand_id
1 'polypeptide(L)'
;MSRKAKDLVSLLRLHSWTVDERRRELGILLAREEELIQFGLRLDQELLHEQKVAAADPTFAGYGFGAYVQNYRLRREQWMRTLDALRGEIEQARDHLAEAYRQLKVYEEVKEKRVEQERIEEVRKEQIAFDEIGQTQFRQRSAR
;
A
#
# COMPACT_ATOMS: atom_id res chain seq x y z
N MET A 1 10.48 22.31 -21.77
CA MET A 1 9.81 20.99 -21.69
C MET A 1 8.58 20.95 -22.59
N SER A 2 8.46 19.92 -23.42
CA SER A 2 7.27 19.68 -24.29
C SER A 2 6.00 19.42 -23.46
N ARG A 3 4.82 19.79 -23.97
CA ARG A 3 3.50 19.57 -23.31
C ARG A 3 3.33 18.12 -22.83
N LYS A 4 3.74 17.16 -23.66
CA LYS A 4 3.72 15.72 -23.35
C LYS A 4 4.58 15.32 -22.14
N ALA A 5 5.62 16.08 -21.79
CA ALA A 5 6.47 15.78 -20.64
C ALA A 5 5.83 16.27 -19.33
N LYS A 6 5.16 17.44 -19.37
CA LYS A 6 4.35 17.92 -18.23
C LYS A 6 3.18 16.97 -17.93
N ASP A 7 2.54 16.44 -18.96
CA ASP A 7 1.43 15.49 -18.79
C ASP A 7 1.89 14.20 -18.10
N LEU A 8 3.06 13.66 -18.45
CA LEU A 8 3.62 12.45 -17.83
C LEU A 8 3.98 12.67 -16.34
N VAL A 9 4.54 13.83 -15.99
CA VAL A 9 4.85 14.17 -14.59
C VAL A 9 3.57 14.29 -13.75
N SER A 10 2.50 14.85 -14.33
CA SER A 10 1.19 14.92 -13.67
C SER A 10 0.60 13.53 -13.44
N LEU A 11 0.71 12.63 -14.42
CA LEU A 11 0.25 11.23 -14.28
C LEU A 11 1.03 10.47 -13.21
N LEU A 12 2.36 10.62 -13.18
CA LEU A 12 3.20 10.03 -12.13
C LEU A 12 2.78 10.51 -10.73
N ARG A 13 2.50 11.80 -10.57
CA ARG A 13 2.03 12.36 -9.30
C ARG A 13 0.68 11.79 -8.91
N LEU A 14 -0.25 11.68 -9.87
CA LEU A 14 -1.56 11.08 -9.65
C LEU A 14 -1.43 9.64 -9.16
N HIS A 15 -0.64 8.80 -9.84
CA HIS A 15 -0.45 7.40 -9.46
C HIS A 15 0.28 7.23 -8.12
N SER A 16 1.25 8.10 -7.83
CA SER A 16 1.91 8.15 -6.51
C SER A 16 0.89 8.44 -5.41
N TRP A 17 0.00 9.42 -5.63
CA TRP A 17 -1.05 9.74 -4.68
C TRP A 17 -2.04 8.58 -4.50
N THR A 18 -2.40 7.89 -5.59
CA THR A 18 -3.24 6.69 -5.53
C THR A 18 -2.58 5.59 -4.69
N VAL A 19 -1.27 5.35 -4.83
CA VAL A 19 -0.55 4.39 -3.98
C VAL A 19 -0.63 4.78 -2.51
N ASP A 20 -0.41 6.06 -2.19
CA ASP A 20 -0.48 6.55 -0.81
C ASP A 20 -1.90 6.44 -0.23
N GLU A 21 -2.92 6.68 -1.04
CA GLU A 21 -4.33 6.48 -0.65
C GLU A 21 -4.61 5.01 -0.34
N ARG A 22 -4.21 4.07 -1.22
CA ARG A 22 -4.38 2.63 -0.98
C ARG A 22 -3.60 2.14 0.24
N ARG A 23 -2.40 2.67 0.48
CA ARG A 23 -1.63 2.40 1.71
C ARG A 23 -2.41 2.83 2.96
N ARG A 24 -3.01 4.02 2.92
CA ARG A 24 -3.78 4.55 4.05
C ARG A 24 -5.03 3.72 4.31
N GLU A 25 -5.76 3.35 3.26
CA GLU A 25 -6.92 2.46 3.36
C GLU A 25 -6.54 1.12 4.00
N LEU A 26 -5.48 0.47 3.53
CA LEU A 26 -4.96 -0.76 4.11
C LEU A 26 -4.56 -0.58 5.58
N GLY A 27 -3.90 0.53 5.92
CA GLY A 27 -3.53 0.85 7.30
C GLY A 27 -4.73 0.95 8.24
N ILE A 28 -5.83 1.56 7.79
CA ILE A 28 -7.08 1.66 8.57
C ILE A 28 -7.67 0.26 8.82
N LEU A 29 -7.68 -0.61 7.81
CA LEU A 29 -8.19 -1.98 7.95
C LEU A 29 -7.34 -2.82 8.91
N LEU A 30 -6.00 -2.71 8.82
CA LEU A 30 -5.08 -3.41 9.73
C LEU A 30 -5.23 -2.92 11.18
N ALA A 31 -5.39 -1.62 11.40
CA ALA A 31 -5.65 -1.08 12.74
C ALA A 31 -6.96 -1.63 13.31
N ARG A 32 -8.01 -1.71 12.49
CA ARG A 32 -9.29 -2.31 12.88
C ARG A 32 -9.16 -3.81 13.19
N GLU A 33 -8.32 -4.54 12.47
CA GLU A 33 -8.05 -5.95 12.75
C GLU A 33 -7.40 -6.11 14.13
N GLU A 34 -6.40 -5.28 14.42
CA GLU A 34 -5.74 -5.28 15.71
C GLU A 34 -6.73 -4.99 16.86
N GLU A 35 -7.59 -3.98 16.70
CA GLU A 35 -8.66 -3.69 17.67
C GLU A 35 -9.59 -4.89 17.90
N LEU A 36 -9.99 -5.60 16.83
CA LEU A 36 -10.81 -6.80 16.94
C LEU A 36 -10.07 -7.92 17.65
N ILE A 37 -8.79 -8.15 17.37
CA ILE A 37 -7.97 -9.14 18.06
C ILE A 37 -7.92 -8.84 19.56
N GLN A 38 -7.67 -7.58 19.93
CA GLN A 38 -7.65 -7.18 21.35
C GLN A 38 -9.02 -7.34 22.01
N PHE A 39 -10.11 -7.09 21.29
CA PHE A 39 -11.46 -7.36 21.79
C PHE A 39 -11.70 -8.85 22.05
N GLY A 40 -11.29 -9.73 21.13
CA GLY A 40 -11.39 -11.18 21.31
C GLY A 40 -10.62 -11.67 22.55
N LEU A 41 -9.39 -11.16 22.76
CA LEU A 41 -8.60 -11.49 23.94
C LEU A 41 -9.29 -11.05 25.25
N ARG A 42 -9.95 -9.88 25.25
CA ARG A 42 -10.72 -9.42 26.41
C ARG A 42 -11.94 -10.30 26.69
N LEU A 43 -12.66 -10.72 25.65
CA LEU A 43 -13.77 -11.68 25.81
C LEU A 43 -13.30 -12.99 26.46
N ASP A 44 -12.18 -13.53 26.00
CA ASP A 44 -11.62 -14.77 26.53
C ASP A 44 -11.18 -14.59 28.00
N GLN A 45 -10.62 -13.43 28.37
CA GLN A 45 -10.28 -13.09 29.76
C GLN A 45 -11.51 -12.92 30.65
N GLU A 46 -12.58 -12.29 30.16
CA GLU A 46 -13.86 -12.17 30.87
C GLU A 46 -14.41 -13.56 31.21
N LEU A 47 -14.41 -14.49 30.26
CA LEU A 47 -14.86 -15.86 30.52
C LEU A 47 -14.05 -16.55 31.63
N LEU A 48 -12.72 -16.41 31.62
CA LEU A 48 -11.86 -16.99 32.65
C LEU A 48 -12.12 -16.37 34.02
N HIS A 49 -12.45 -15.07 34.08
CA HIS A 49 -12.85 -14.42 35.32
C HIS A 49 -14.16 -14.98 35.84
N GLU A 50 -15.20 -15.04 35.00
CA GLU A 50 -16.51 -15.57 35.38
C GLU A 50 -16.44 -17.04 35.80
N GLN A 51 -15.58 -17.84 35.16
CA GLN A 51 -15.35 -19.22 35.57
C GLN A 51 -14.79 -19.31 37.00
N LYS A 52 -13.86 -18.42 37.36
CA LYS A 52 -13.29 -18.39 38.72
C LYS A 52 -14.33 -17.94 39.75
N VAL A 53 -15.17 -16.97 39.41
CA VAL A 53 -16.26 -16.50 40.28
C VAL A 53 -17.28 -17.61 40.52
N ALA A 54 -17.71 -18.29 39.45
CA ALA A 54 -18.62 -19.42 39.51
C ALA A 54 -18.07 -20.60 40.32
N ALA A 55 -16.76 -20.85 40.25
CA ALA A 55 -16.10 -21.87 41.05
C ALA A 55 -15.98 -21.50 42.54
N ALA A 56 -15.84 -20.20 42.85
CA ALA A 56 -15.76 -19.70 44.22
C ALA A 56 -17.12 -19.66 44.94
N ASP A 57 -18.21 -19.45 44.20
CA ASP A 57 -19.59 -19.54 44.72
C ASP A 57 -20.47 -20.45 43.83
N PRO A 58 -20.39 -21.79 44.03
CA PRO A 58 -21.14 -22.74 43.23
C PRO A 58 -22.67 -22.64 43.39
N THR A 59 -23.15 -22.05 44.49
CA THR A 59 -24.57 -22.09 44.86
C THR A 59 -25.35 -20.96 44.18
N PHE A 60 -24.77 -19.75 44.10
CA PHE A 60 -25.38 -18.62 43.44
C PHE A 60 -24.76 -18.33 42.07
N ALA A 61 -23.46 -18.06 42.02
CA ALA A 61 -22.78 -17.71 40.77
C ALA A 61 -22.64 -18.92 39.82
N GLY A 62 -22.41 -20.12 40.35
CA GLY A 62 -22.33 -21.35 39.59
C GLY A 62 -23.61 -21.67 38.80
N TYR A 63 -24.79 -21.36 39.35
CA TYR A 63 -26.08 -21.61 38.69
C TYR A 63 -26.25 -20.79 37.40
N GLY A 64 -25.80 -19.52 37.40
CA GLY A 64 -25.90 -18.62 36.24
C GLY A 64 -24.82 -18.82 35.18
N PHE A 65 -23.70 -19.46 35.53
CA PHE A 65 -22.53 -19.57 34.66
C PHE A 65 -22.82 -20.32 33.34
N GLY A 66 -23.68 -21.33 33.36
CA GLY A 66 -24.06 -22.06 32.15
C GLY A 66 -24.66 -21.16 31.06
N ALA A 67 -25.54 -20.24 31.43
CA ALA A 67 -26.14 -19.27 30.51
C ALA A 67 -25.08 -18.27 29.99
N TYR A 68 -24.16 -17.84 30.87
CA TYR A 68 -23.04 -16.98 30.48
C TYR A 68 -22.17 -17.65 29.40
N VAL A 69 -21.82 -18.92 29.57
CA VAL A 69 -21.01 -19.67 28.59
C VAL A 69 -21.69 -19.75 27.23
N GLN A 70 -23.01 -19.94 27.18
CA GLN A 70 -23.73 -19.97 25.90
C GLN A 70 -23.71 -18.60 25.21
N ASN A 71 -23.94 -17.52 25.97
CA ASN A 71 -23.85 -16.17 25.44
C ASN A 71 -22.44 -15.83 24.95
N TYR A 72 -21.42 -16.24 25.69
CA TYR A 72 -20.02 -16.09 25.28
C TYR A 72 -19.73 -16.83 23.96
N ARG A 73 -20.20 -18.08 23.80
CA ARG A 73 -20.01 -18.84 22.55
C ARG A 73 -20.63 -18.12 21.35
N LEU A 74 -21.86 -17.63 21.49
CA LEU A 74 -22.53 -16.86 20.44
C LEU A 74 -21.75 -15.59 20.07
N ARG A 75 -21.29 -14.82 21.06
CA ARG A 75 -20.48 -13.62 20.86
C ARG A 75 -19.15 -13.95 20.17
N ARG A 76 -18.48 -15.04 20.59
CA ARG A 76 -17.20 -15.48 20.02
C ARG A 76 -17.35 -15.90 18.57
N GLU A 77 -18.39 -16.65 18.22
CA GLU A 77 -18.67 -17.03 16.84
C GLU A 77 -18.96 -15.81 15.95
N GLN A 78 -19.76 -14.87 16.43
CA GLN A 78 -20.03 -13.61 15.71
C GLN A 78 -18.75 -12.79 15.51
N TRP A 79 -17.91 -12.71 16.55
CA TRP A 79 -16.63 -12.04 16.49
C TRP A 79 -15.68 -12.70 15.49
N MET A 80 -15.55 -14.02 15.50
CA MET A 80 -14.72 -14.76 14.53
C MET A 80 -15.17 -14.50 13.09
N ARG A 81 -16.47 -14.58 12.81
CA ARG A 81 -17.02 -14.26 11.49
C ARG A 81 -16.69 -12.83 11.04
N THR A 82 -16.73 -11.88 11.98
CA THR A 82 -16.40 -10.48 11.71
C THR A 82 -14.91 -10.30 11.40
N LEU A 83 -14.04 -10.98 12.16
CA LEU A 83 -12.60 -10.96 11.93
C LEU A 83 -12.23 -11.58 10.58
N ASP A 84 -12.82 -12.73 10.24
CA ASP A 84 -12.57 -13.40 8.96
C ASP A 84 -13.05 -12.56 7.77
N ALA A 85 -14.21 -11.91 7.88
CA ALA A 85 -14.68 -10.97 6.86
C ALA A 85 -13.70 -9.79 6.67
N LEU A 86 -13.24 -9.18 7.77
CA LEU A 86 -12.27 -8.09 7.72
C LEU A 86 -10.93 -8.53 7.10
N ARG A 87 -10.47 -9.75 7.38
CA ARG A 87 -9.27 -10.32 6.74
C ARG A 87 -9.45 -10.46 5.23
N GLY A 88 -10.63 -10.86 4.78
CA GLY A 88 -10.97 -10.86 3.36
C GLY A 88 -10.87 -9.45 2.74
N GLU A 89 -11.35 -8.42 3.43
CA GLU A 89 -11.21 -7.02 3.00
C GLU A 89 -9.73 -6.57 2.96
N ILE A 90 -8.93 -6.99 3.94
CA ILE A 90 -7.49 -6.69 3.99
C ILE A 90 -6.76 -7.29 2.80
N GLU A 91 -7.04 -8.54 2.44
CA GLU A 91 -6.42 -9.17 1.27
C GLU A 91 -6.80 -8.44 -0.02
N GLN A 92 -8.07 -8.07 -0.19
CA GLN A 92 -8.50 -7.26 -1.34
C GLN A 92 -7.80 -5.89 -1.37
N ALA A 93 -7.64 -5.23 -0.22
CA ALA A 93 -6.93 -3.96 -0.13
C ALA A 93 -5.43 -4.11 -0.46
N ARG A 94 -4.80 -5.23 -0.09
CA ARG A 94 -3.42 -5.56 -0.48
C ARG A 94 -3.29 -5.74 -1.99
N ASP A 95 -4.24 -6.43 -2.61
CA ASP A 95 -4.27 -6.61 -4.06
C ASP A 95 -4.43 -5.27 -4.80
N HIS A 96 -5.32 -4.41 -4.33
CA HIS A 96 -5.50 -3.06 -4.88
C HIS A 96 -4.25 -2.20 -4.73
N LEU A 97 -3.57 -2.28 -3.58
CA LEU A 97 -2.31 -1.58 -3.37
C LEU A 97 -1.23 -2.11 -4.32
N ALA A 98 -1.12 -3.43 -4.47
CA ALA A 98 -0.16 -4.05 -5.38
C ALA A 98 -0.41 -3.63 -6.84
N GLU A 99 -1.68 -3.53 -7.26
CA GLU A 99 -2.04 -3.03 -8.58
C GLU A 99 -1.66 -1.55 -8.77
N ALA A 100 -1.92 -0.70 -7.77
CA ALA A 100 -1.51 0.70 -7.82
C ALA A 100 0.01 0.87 -8.00
N TYR A 101 0.82 0.03 -7.33
CA TYR A 101 2.27 0.01 -7.55
C TYR A 101 2.67 -0.39 -8.95
N ARG A 102 2.06 -1.45 -9.50
CA ARG A 102 2.36 -1.89 -10.87
C ARG A 102 2.08 -0.76 -11.85
N GLN A 103 0.95 -0.07 -11.70
CA GLN A 103 0.61 1.07 -12.54
C GLN A 103 1.61 2.21 -12.40
N LEU A 104 1.97 2.61 -11.16
CA LEU A 104 3.00 3.62 -10.92
C LEU A 104 4.31 3.25 -11.62
N LYS A 105 4.75 1.99 -11.48
CA LYS A 105 6.02 1.52 -12.05
C LYS A 105 6.04 1.62 -13.57
N VAL A 106 4.93 1.32 -14.24
CA VAL A 106 4.81 1.48 -15.70
C VAL A 106 5.09 2.93 -16.12
N TYR A 107 4.53 3.91 -15.42
CA TYR A 107 4.77 5.32 -15.74
C TYR A 107 6.20 5.77 -15.41
N GLU A 108 6.81 5.20 -14.36
CA GLU A 108 8.21 5.47 -14.01
C GLU A 108 9.14 5.00 -15.14
N GLU A 109 8.95 3.78 -15.63
CA GLU A 109 9.73 3.23 -16.74
C GLU A 109 9.56 4.04 -18.03
N VAL A 110 8.34 4.50 -18.33
CA VAL A 110 8.09 5.37 -19.48
C VAL A 110 8.85 6.70 -19.34
N LYS A 111 8.89 7.28 -18.13
CA LYS A 111 9.66 8.50 -17.87
C LYS A 111 11.16 8.24 -18.02
N GLU A 112 11.69 7.16 -17.45
CA GLU A 112 13.11 6.80 -17.56
C GLU A 112 13.55 6.64 -19.01
N LYS A 113 12.79 5.88 -19.81
CA LYS A 113 13.05 5.71 -21.24
C LYS A 113 13.07 7.05 -21.97
N ARG A 114 12.13 7.94 -21.66
CA ARG A 114 12.05 9.25 -22.30
C ARG A 114 13.24 10.14 -21.95
N VAL A 115 13.63 10.18 -20.68
CA VAL A 115 14.82 10.93 -20.23
C VAL A 115 16.07 10.42 -20.94
N GLU A 116 16.21 9.10 -21.08
CA GLU A 116 17.37 8.53 -21.80
C GLU A 116 17.36 8.88 -23.29
N GLN A 117 16.20 8.85 -23.95
CA GLN A 117 16.11 9.30 -25.36
C GLN A 117 16.46 10.78 -25.51
N GLU A 118 15.96 11.65 -24.62
CA GLU A 118 16.28 13.08 -24.62
C GLU A 118 17.79 13.30 -24.43
N ARG A 119 18.43 12.55 -23.52
CA ARG A 119 19.89 12.58 -23.31
C ARG A 119 20.68 12.14 -24.53
N ILE A 120 20.28 11.04 -25.18
CA ILE A 120 20.94 10.55 -26.40
C ILE A 120 20.83 11.58 -27.54
N GLU A 121 19.66 12.21 -27.70
CA GLU A 121 19.46 13.26 -28.70
C GLU A 121 20.33 14.50 -28.43
N GLU A 122 20.46 14.92 -27.17
CA GLU A 122 21.34 16.04 -26.78
C GLU A 122 22.80 15.73 -27.11
N VAL A 123 23.32 14.58 -26.68
CA VAL A 123 24.69 14.15 -26.99
C VAL A 123 24.92 14.07 -28.51
N ARG A 124 23.94 13.57 -29.27
CA ARG A 124 24.04 13.52 -30.73
C ARG A 124 24.12 14.92 -31.36
N LYS A 125 23.32 15.87 -30.88
CA LYS A 125 23.34 17.27 -31.36
C LYS A 125 24.66 17.95 -31.03
N GLU A 126 25.18 17.73 -29.82
CA GLU A 126 26.49 18.25 -29.39
C GLU A 126 27.62 17.69 -30.26
N GLN A 127 27.62 16.38 -30.54
CA GLN A 127 28.62 15.76 -31.40
C GLN A 127 28.60 16.35 -32.82
N ILE A 128 27.41 16.52 -33.43
CA ILE A 128 27.28 17.14 -34.75
C ILE A 128 27.84 18.56 -34.74
N ALA A 129 27.53 19.36 -33.71
CA ALA A 129 28.05 20.71 -33.58
C ALA A 129 29.58 20.75 -33.43
N PHE A 130 30.17 19.83 -32.66
CA PHE A 130 31.63 19.73 -32.54
C PHE A 130 32.30 19.31 -33.85
N ASP A 131 31.70 18.38 -34.60
CA ASP A 131 32.20 17.94 -35.90
C ASP A 131 32.18 19.10 -36.92
N GLU A 132 31.12 19.91 -36.94
CA GLU A 132 31.02 21.11 -37.78
C GLU A 132 32.10 22.16 -37.43
N ILE A 133 32.37 22.39 -36.15
CA ILE A 133 33.44 23.28 -35.68
C ILE A 133 34.81 22.73 -36.11
N GLY A 134 35.05 21.42 -35.96
CA GLY A 134 36.28 20.78 -36.38
C GLY A 134 36.53 20.92 -37.88
N GLN A 135 35.50 20.68 -38.71
CA GLN A 135 35.60 20.84 -40.16
C GLN A 135 35.85 22.28 -40.58
N THR A 136 35.16 23.26 -39.98
CA THR A 136 35.37 24.69 -40.31
C THR A 136 36.77 25.16 -39.94
N GLN A 137 37.29 24.78 -38.77
CA GLN A 137 38.67 25.08 -38.38
C GLN A 137 39.70 24.42 -39.30
N PHE A 138 39.48 23.16 -39.71
CA PHE A 138 40.37 22.48 -40.65
C PHE A 138 40.41 23.19 -42.01
N ARG A 139 39.26 23.57 -42.57
CA ARG A 139 39.18 24.34 -43.83
C ARG A 139 39.89 25.69 -43.73
N GLN A 140 39.78 26.40 -42.61
CA GLN A 140 40.47 27.67 -42.40
C GLN A 140 42.00 27.50 -42.34
N ARG A 141 42.49 26.41 -41.76
CA ARG A 141 43.94 26.13 -41.68
C ARG A 141 44.54 25.69 -43.02
N SER A 142 43.78 24.95 -43.84
CA SER A 142 44.24 24.45 -45.13
C SER A 142 44.13 25.48 -46.27
N ALA A 143 43.41 26.59 -46.05
CA ALA A 143 43.33 27.73 -46.97
C ALA A 143 44.36 28.84 -46.67
N ARG A 144 45.23 28.66 -45.67
CA ARG A 144 46.38 29.52 -45.37
C ARG A 144 47.67 28.88 -45.86
#